data_AF-A0A2S6TVM2-F1
#
_entry.id   AF-A0A2S6TVM2-F1
#
_cell.length_a   1.000
_cell.length_b   1.000
_cell.length_c   1.000
_cell.angle_alpha   90.00
_cell.angle_beta   90.00
_cell.angle_gamma   90.00
#
_symmetry.space_group_name_H-M   'P 1'
#
loop_
_entity.id
_entity.type
_entity.pdbx_description
1 polymer ?
#
loop_
_entity_poly.entity_id
_entity_poly.type
_entity_poly.pdbx_seq_one_letter_code
_entity_poly.pdbx_strand_id
1 'polypeptide(L)'
;MTTGESRLAVFYAAAGVDTGWGHVVRCGALASALVDCGWRVAFLCRTEMKGPVRAYIPESAEILSETDIEPGAVSARFWDRWPGGCDLLVMDDYALDETFEPSFRPWARRSLVMEDIPSRHLAGDLVLDPTPGRTRADYDERLPANCGFIGGSQYALLRSPFSRVIRKPLDPPKVLVAFGATDPGNHTAAVISALNGMSLEIVLGGMAPHLDDVRRLVAAQRPEAQLHVDIGAEDLATLLGGCTLAVGAGGSGAWERCAGGLPSVVFEVADNQQSVVRSLIASGAAILGAADLRLAVEAVLADQAALDTMSRAARRLCDGFGAIRLARMLTGIETRKGDHVTLRPASPEDSALMFDWQVQPETRRFAKQPVAPSWKEHGAWFSRRMANPDSLLYMIERVDGPSGVLRLDREEDDAWLVSIYIAPDSYGRGIASAALALVHSIWPRQEFRAEVLEGNAISHKLFVGAGYGKKNGLYRYHAREPADA
;
A
#
# COMPACT_ATOMS: atom_id res chain seq x y z
N MET A 1 28.54 -1.08 5.84
CA MET A 1 28.00 -2.26 5.12
C MET A 1 29.08 -2.70 4.15
N THR A 2 29.51 -3.95 4.23
CA THR A 2 30.33 -4.57 3.19
C THR A 2 29.57 -4.44 1.88
N THR A 3 30.16 -3.68 0.95
CA THR A 3 29.68 -3.52 -0.42
C THR A 3 29.80 -4.87 -1.13
N GLY A 4 28.76 -5.72 -1.08
CA GLY A 4 28.80 -7.00 -1.79
C GLY A 4 27.65 -7.98 -1.56
N GLU A 5 26.99 -7.98 -0.40
CA GLU A 5 25.89 -8.92 -0.15
C GLU A 5 24.52 -8.24 -0.31
N SER A 6 23.66 -8.86 -1.14
CA SER A 6 22.27 -8.43 -1.32
C SER A 6 21.50 -8.67 -0.02
N ARG A 7 20.71 -7.65 0.39
CA ARG A 7 19.88 -7.69 1.60
C ARG A 7 18.89 -8.84 1.53
N LEU A 8 18.65 -9.49 2.66
CA LEU A 8 17.69 -10.59 2.77
C LEU A 8 16.42 -10.15 3.51
N ALA A 9 15.27 -10.32 2.87
CA ALA A 9 13.96 -10.26 3.52
C ALA A 9 13.37 -11.66 3.64
N VAL A 10 12.90 -12.02 4.83
CA VAL A 10 12.20 -13.30 5.06
C VAL A 10 10.75 -13.04 5.44
N PHE A 11 9.83 -13.71 4.77
CA PHE A 11 8.40 -13.59 4.96
C PHE A 11 7.87 -14.79 5.74
N TYR A 12 7.28 -14.56 6.90
CA TYR A 12 6.45 -15.49 7.63
C TYR A 12 4.99 -15.21 7.26
N ALA A 13 4.40 -16.03 6.41
CA ALA A 13 3.03 -15.84 5.94
C ALA A 13 2.17 -17.07 6.26
N ALA A 14 1.03 -16.83 6.92
CA ALA A 14 0.02 -17.86 7.10
C ALA A 14 -0.60 -18.23 5.75
N ALA A 15 -0.83 -19.51 5.53
CA ALA A 15 -1.63 -19.97 4.40
C ALA A 15 -2.23 -21.33 4.71
N GLY A 16 -3.42 -21.59 4.18
CA GLY A 16 -4.11 -22.86 4.39
C GLY A 16 -5.55 -22.81 3.91
N VAL A 17 -6.23 -23.96 4.01
CA VAL A 17 -7.62 -24.11 3.59
C VAL A 17 -8.54 -23.19 4.41
N ASP A 18 -8.31 -23.08 5.72
CA ASP A 18 -9.14 -22.28 6.62
C ASP A 18 -8.75 -20.79 6.64
N THR A 19 -7.47 -20.48 6.47
CA THR A 19 -6.94 -19.10 6.47
C THR A 19 -7.08 -18.41 5.10
N GLY A 20 -7.25 -19.19 4.04
CA GLY A 20 -7.19 -18.70 2.66
C GLY A 20 -5.78 -18.30 2.22
N TRP A 21 -5.69 -17.66 1.06
CA TRP A 21 -4.41 -17.32 0.41
C TRP A 21 -4.07 -15.84 0.45
N GLY A 22 -4.90 -15.02 1.09
CA GLY A 22 -4.76 -13.55 1.09
C GLY A 22 -3.40 -13.08 1.59
N HIS A 23 -2.91 -13.67 2.69
CA HIS A 23 -1.60 -13.37 3.28
C HIS A 23 -0.44 -13.63 2.31
N VAL A 24 -0.42 -14.79 1.64
CA VAL A 24 0.61 -15.10 0.64
C VAL A 24 0.54 -14.17 -0.57
N VAL A 25 -0.67 -13.80 -1.04
CA VAL A 25 -0.81 -12.90 -2.18
C VAL A 25 -0.22 -11.51 -1.86
N ARG A 26 -0.54 -10.95 -0.70
CA ARG A 26 -0.05 -9.62 -0.29
C ARG A 26 1.43 -9.61 0.09
N CYS A 27 1.91 -10.65 0.78
CA CYS A 27 3.34 -10.87 1.00
C CYS A 27 4.11 -11.03 -0.31
N GLY A 28 3.56 -11.80 -1.26
CA GLY A 28 4.10 -11.98 -2.60
C GLY A 28 4.26 -10.66 -3.36
N ALA A 29 3.26 -9.78 -3.29
CA ALA A 29 3.33 -8.46 -3.91
C ALA A 29 4.47 -7.60 -3.32
N LEU A 30 4.65 -7.58 -2.00
CA LEU A 30 5.78 -6.89 -1.36
C LEU A 30 7.12 -7.54 -1.72
N ALA A 31 7.18 -8.88 -1.72
CA ALA A 31 8.38 -9.62 -2.07
C ALA A 31 8.84 -9.32 -3.49
N SER A 32 7.93 -9.30 -4.48
CA SER A 32 8.24 -8.88 -5.85
C SER A 32 8.82 -7.46 -5.88
N ALA A 33 8.20 -6.51 -5.18
CA ALA A 33 8.69 -5.14 -5.13
C ALA A 33 10.07 -5.00 -4.47
N LEU A 34 10.38 -5.84 -3.46
CA LEU A 34 11.71 -5.90 -2.83
C LEU A 34 12.76 -6.52 -3.77
N VAL A 35 12.39 -7.56 -4.53
CA VAL A 35 13.26 -8.14 -5.57
C VAL A 35 13.60 -7.09 -6.64
N ASP A 36 12.63 -6.30 -7.08
CA ASP A 36 12.85 -5.18 -8.01
C ASP A 36 13.79 -4.10 -7.43
N CYS A 37 13.87 -4.02 -6.10
CA CYS A 37 14.79 -3.16 -5.37
C CYS A 37 16.15 -3.83 -5.04
N GLY A 38 16.41 -5.03 -5.56
CA GLY A 38 17.68 -5.76 -5.41
C GLY A 38 17.81 -6.60 -4.13
N TRP A 39 16.72 -6.85 -3.41
CA TRP A 39 16.72 -7.75 -2.26
C TRP A 39 16.60 -9.20 -2.68
N ARG A 40 17.24 -10.08 -1.91
CA ARG A 40 16.90 -11.49 -1.85
C ARG A 40 15.68 -11.65 -0.96
N VAL A 41 14.78 -12.55 -1.35
CA VAL A 41 13.58 -12.84 -0.58
C VAL A 41 13.49 -14.33 -0.30
N ALA A 42 13.01 -14.66 0.88
CA ALA A 42 12.67 -16.03 1.26
C ALA A 42 11.29 -16.06 1.93
N PHE A 43 10.62 -17.19 1.81
CA PHE A 43 9.33 -17.44 2.45
C PHE A 43 9.45 -18.62 3.39
N LEU A 44 8.86 -18.42 4.56
CA LEU A 44 8.52 -19.43 5.50
C LEU A 44 6.99 -19.56 5.53
N CYS A 45 6.51 -20.70 5.03
CA CYS A 45 5.08 -20.99 4.97
C CYS A 45 4.77 -22.19 5.86
N ARG A 46 3.73 -22.06 6.70
CA ARG A 46 3.22 -23.16 7.54
C ARG A 46 2.31 -24.16 6.83
N THR A 47 2.40 -24.22 5.51
CA THR A 47 1.56 -25.08 4.67
C THR A 47 2.33 -25.56 3.44
N GLU A 48 1.83 -26.62 2.81
CA GLU A 48 2.37 -27.06 1.54
C GLU A 48 2.11 -26.01 0.46
N MET A 49 3.20 -25.43 -0.07
CA MET A 49 3.14 -24.46 -1.16
C MET A 49 3.03 -25.17 -2.51
N LYS A 50 1.85 -25.75 -2.78
CA LYS A 50 1.54 -26.44 -4.05
C LYS A 50 0.52 -25.66 -4.90
N GLY A 51 0.55 -25.92 -6.21
CA GLY A 51 -0.44 -25.41 -7.15
C GLY A 51 -0.39 -23.88 -7.37
N PRO A 52 -1.53 -23.22 -7.62
CA PRO A 52 -1.58 -21.82 -8.07
C PRO A 52 -1.02 -20.83 -7.04
N VAL A 53 -0.91 -21.23 -5.78
CA VAL A 53 -0.40 -20.39 -4.69
C VAL A 53 1.08 -20.05 -4.87
N ARG A 54 1.88 -20.98 -5.40
CA ARG A 54 3.31 -20.74 -5.69
C ARG A 54 3.51 -19.62 -6.70
N ALA A 55 2.54 -19.39 -7.58
CA ALA A 55 2.60 -18.35 -8.61
C ALA A 55 2.48 -16.93 -8.03
N TYR A 56 2.06 -16.77 -6.77
CA TYR A 56 2.02 -15.47 -6.09
C TYR A 56 3.37 -15.07 -5.48
N ILE A 57 4.31 -16.00 -5.37
CA ILE A 57 5.65 -15.76 -4.81
C ILE A 57 6.64 -15.58 -5.96
N PRO A 58 7.60 -14.64 -5.88
CA PRO A 58 8.65 -14.51 -6.89
C PRO A 58 9.34 -15.83 -7.21
N GLU A 59 9.69 -16.08 -8.47
CA GLU A 59 10.37 -17.32 -8.86
C GLU A 59 11.73 -17.45 -8.16
N SER A 60 12.43 -16.32 -8.00
CA SER A 60 13.72 -16.22 -7.30
C SER A 60 13.63 -16.39 -5.79
N ALA A 61 12.43 -16.44 -5.21
CA ALA A 61 12.26 -16.59 -3.78
C ALA A 61 12.65 -17.99 -3.33
N GLU A 62 13.43 -18.04 -2.27
CA GLU A 62 13.65 -19.29 -1.56
C GLU A 62 12.41 -19.65 -0.73
N ILE A 63 12.00 -20.91 -0.69
CA ILE A 63 10.82 -21.34 0.09
C ILE A 63 11.21 -22.47 1.02
N LEU A 64 10.91 -22.28 2.30
CA LEU A 64 10.91 -23.31 3.31
C LEU A 64 9.46 -23.53 3.74
N SER A 65 8.92 -24.70 3.45
CA SER A 65 7.57 -25.10 3.87
C SER A 65 7.68 -26.12 4.99
N GLU A 66 7.05 -25.82 6.12
CA GLU A 66 7.00 -26.72 7.28
C GLU A 66 5.57 -26.78 7.80
N THR A 67 4.93 -27.94 7.71
CA THR A 67 3.53 -28.15 8.12
C THR A 67 3.37 -28.37 9.63
N ASP A 68 4.45 -28.72 10.32
CA ASP A 68 4.42 -29.27 11.67
C ASP A 68 4.98 -28.30 12.73
N ILE A 69 4.98 -27.01 12.44
CA ILE A 69 5.46 -26.00 13.39
C ILE A 69 4.29 -25.27 14.03
N GLU A 70 4.32 -25.25 15.35
CA GLU A 70 3.42 -24.42 16.15
C GLU A 70 3.50 -22.94 15.71
N PRO A 71 2.37 -22.25 15.59
CA PRO A 71 2.39 -20.81 15.40
C PRO A 71 3.27 -20.18 16.48
N GLY A 72 4.15 -19.27 16.09
CA GLY A 72 5.01 -18.65 17.08
C GLY A 72 6.31 -19.40 17.41
N ALA A 73 6.56 -20.59 16.83
CA ALA A 73 7.79 -21.34 17.08
C ALA A 73 8.82 -21.16 15.96
N VAL A 74 10.08 -20.99 16.34
CA VAL A 74 11.22 -20.93 15.41
C VAL A 74 11.89 -22.31 15.42
N SER A 75 11.77 -23.09 14.35
CA SER A 75 12.49 -24.36 14.26
C SER A 75 14.00 -24.09 14.14
N ALA A 76 14.83 -24.97 14.68
CA ALA A 76 16.29 -24.91 14.52
C ALA A 76 16.70 -24.83 13.03
N ARG A 77 15.89 -25.45 12.15
CA ARG A 77 16.08 -25.44 10.69
C ARG A 77 16.03 -24.04 10.09
N PHE A 78 15.29 -23.10 10.67
CA PHE A 78 15.22 -21.71 10.21
C PHE A 78 16.54 -21.00 10.38
N TRP A 79 17.09 -21.10 11.59
CA TRP A 79 18.39 -20.55 11.94
C TRP A 79 19.50 -21.21 11.12
N ASP A 80 19.43 -22.53 10.95
CA ASP A 80 20.41 -23.28 10.16
C ASP A 80 20.38 -22.89 8.68
N ARG A 81 19.20 -22.55 8.15
CA ARG A 81 19.08 -22.20 6.73
C ARG A 81 19.67 -20.83 6.42
N TRP A 82 19.50 -19.87 7.32
CA TRP A 82 20.03 -18.52 7.21
C TRP A 82 20.75 -18.11 8.51
N PRO A 83 21.96 -18.66 8.77
CA PRO A 83 22.67 -18.48 10.03
C PRO A 83 23.16 -17.04 10.24
N GLY A 84 23.26 -16.26 9.16
CA GLY A 84 23.64 -14.84 9.19
C GLY A 84 22.49 -13.89 9.56
N GLY A 85 21.28 -14.40 9.77
CA GLY A 85 20.12 -13.53 9.98
C GLY A 85 19.47 -13.05 8.70
N CYS A 86 18.55 -12.09 8.86
CA CYS A 86 17.96 -11.34 7.77
C CYS A 86 17.94 -9.83 8.07
N ASP A 87 17.90 -9.02 7.02
CA ASP A 87 17.78 -7.57 7.15
C ASP A 87 16.35 -7.15 7.51
N LEU A 88 15.36 -7.94 7.08
CA LEU A 88 13.94 -7.70 7.32
C LEU A 88 13.18 -9.02 7.53
N LEU A 89 12.46 -9.13 8.64
CA LEU A 89 11.43 -10.15 8.85
C LEU A 89 10.06 -9.53 8.61
N VAL A 90 9.27 -10.08 7.70
CA VAL A 90 7.89 -9.69 7.43
C VAL A 90 6.96 -10.75 8.01
N MET A 91 6.04 -10.37 8.87
CA MET A 91 5.12 -11.28 9.56
C MET A 91 3.68 -10.98 9.18
N ASP A 92 2.96 -12.00 8.73
CA ASP A 92 1.58 -11.90 8.29
C ASP A 92 0.79 -13.16 8.70
N ASP A 93 0.50 -13.25 9.99
CA ASP A 93 -0.27 -14.35 10.60
C ASP A 93 -0.98 -13.82 11.86
N TYR A 94 -2.29 -14.07 11.96
CA TYR A 94 -3.10 -13.62 13.09
C TYR A 94 -2.72 -14.27 14.43
N ALA A 95 -1.99 -15.37 14.41
CA ALA A 95 -1.52 -16.07 15.59
C ALA A 95 -0.30 -15.40 16.26
N LEU A 96 0.33 -14.39 15.63
CA LEU A 96 1.55 -13.76 16.12
C LEU A 96 1.26 -12.49 16.90
N ASP A 97 1.59 -12.48 18.19
CA ASP A 97 1.43 -11.32 19.08
C ASP A 97 2.79 -10.80 19.59
N GLU A 98 2.74 -9.85 20.53
CA GLU A 98 3.91 -9.25 21.18
C GLU A 98 4.90 -10.26 21.79
N THR A 99 4.46 -11.48 22.11
CA THR A 99 5.32 -12.52 22.73
C THR A 99 6.20 -13.24 21.71
N PHE A 100 5.79 -13.24 20.43
CA PHE A 100 6.51 -13.93 19.38
C PHE A 100 7.74 -13.17 18.91
N GLU A 101 7.61 -11.87 18.71
CA GLU A 101 8.63 -11.07 18.05
C GLU A 101 10.01 -11.04 18.75
N PRO A 102 10.09 -11.02 20.10
CA PRO A 102 11.37 -11.12 20.80
C PRO A 102 12.21 -12.33 20.41
N SER A 103 11.58 -13.43 19.97
CA SER A 103 12.30 -14.65 19.55
C SER A 103 13.10 -14.47 18.25
N PHE A 104 12.69 -13.54 17.37
CA PHE A 104 13.37 -13.26 16.10
C PHE A 104 14.31 -12.06 16.15
N ARG A 105 14.22 -11.20 17.18
CA ARG A 105 15.08 -10.01 17.30
C ARG A 105 16.60 -10.29 17.19
N PRO A 106 17.14 -11.42 17.71
CA PRO A 106 18.56 -11.73 17.52
C PRO A 106 18.95 -12.04 16.06
N TRP A 107 17.97 -12.38 15.22
CA TRP A 107 18.14 -12.82 13.84
C TRP A 107 17.83 -11.74 12.81
N ALA A 108 16.76 -11.00 13.06
CA ALA A 108 16.17 -10.05 12.15
C ALA A 108 16.61 -8.66 12.58
N ARG A 109 17.29 -7.95 11.67
CA ARG A 109 17.72 -6.58 11.94
C ARG A 109 16.54 -5.62 12.09
N ARG A 110 15.45 -5.87 11.37
CA ARG A 110 14.18 -5.14 11.47
C ARG A 110 13.00 -6.10 11.31
N SER A 111 11.86 -5.80 11.94
CA SER A 111 10.59 -6.48 11.71
C SER A 111 9.50 -5.56 11.12
N LEU A 112 8.66 -6.14 10.27
CA LEU A 112 7.44 -5.54 9.74
C LEU A 112 6.28 -6.51 10.01
N VAL A 113 5.27 -6.06 10.74
CA VAL A 113 4.04 -6.83 10.95
C VAL A 113 2.94 -6.29 10.04
N MET A 114 2.28 -7.19 9.32
CA MET A 114 1.06 -6.90 8.57
C MET A 114 -0.15 -7.13 9.47
N GLU A 115 -1.05 -6.16 9.50
CA GLU A 115 -2.26 -6.22 10.29
C GLU A 115 -3.43 -5.61 9.49
N ASP A 116 -4.65 -6.02 9.82
CA ASP A 116 -5.88 -5.41 9.31
C ASP A 116 -6.96 -5.30 10.40
N ILE A 117 -6.70 -5.88 11.58
CA ILE A 117 -7.57 -5.82 12.75
C ILE A 117 -6.73 -5.43 13.98
N PRO A 118 -6.94 -4.23 14.58
CA PRO A 118 -6.29 -3.87 15.83
C PRO A 118 -6.98 -4.62 16.97
N SER A 119 -6.65 -5.89 17.17
CA SER A 119 -7.23 -6.74 18.23
C SER A 119 -6.21 -7.18 19.26
N ARG A 120 -4.90 -7.08 18.98
CA ARG A 120 -3.83 -7.59 19.83
C ARG A 120 -2.66 -6.63 19.95
N HIS A 121 -1.84 -6.85 20.99
CA HIS A 121 -0.57 -6.15 21.17
C HIS A 121 0.48 -6.72 20.20
N LEU A 122 1.28 -5.83 19.62
CA LEU A 122 2.36 -6.15 18.68
C LEU A 122 3.68 -5.57 19.21
N ALA A 123 4.83 -6.08 18.77
CA ALA A 123 6.16 -5.67 19.24
C ALA A 123 7.13 -5.27 18.10
N GLY A 124 6.58 -5.01 16.92
CA GLY A 124 7.36 -4.81 15.69
C GLY A 124 8.02 -3.46 15.56
N ASP A 125 9.09 -3.39 14.77
CA ASP A 125 9.71 -2.11 14.44
C ASP A 125 8.79 -1.26 13.57
N LEU A 126 8.09 -1.90 12.62
CA LEU A 126 7.04 -1.30 11.81
C LEU A 126 5.76 -2.16 11.82
N VAL A 127 4.60 -1.50 11.84
CA VAL A 127 3.30 -2.11 11.55
C VAL A 127 2.70 -1.47 10.29
N LEU A 128 2.24 -2.32 9.38
CA LEU A 128 1.45 -1.95 8.21
C LEU A 128 0.00 -2.39 8.41
N ASP A 129 -0.92 -1.43 8.38
CA ASP A 129 -2.35 -1.70 8.26
C ASP A 129 -2.94 -0.97 7.05
N PRO A 130 -3.20 -1.68 5.94
CA PRO A 130 -3.70 -1.08 4.72
C PRO A 130 -5.21 -0.79 4.75
N THR A 131 -5.88 -0.92 5.89
CA THR A 131 -7.30 -0.59 6.03
C THR A 131 -7.52 0.91 5.78
N PRO A 132 -8.50 1.31 4.95
CA PRO A 132 -8.78 2.73 4.70
C PRO A 132 -9.01 3.53 5.96
N GLY A 133 -8.41 4.72 6.02
CA GLY A 133 -8.55 5.61 7.17
C GLY A 133 -7.87 5.12 8.45
N ARG A 134 -7.19 3.96 8.43
CA ARG A 134 -6.49 3.48 9.61
C ARG A 134 -5.36 4.42 10.00
N THR A 135 -5.32 4.72 11.28
CA THR A 135 -4.30 5.52 11.93
C THR A 135 -3.69 4.75 13.09
N ARG A 136 -2.56 5.24 13.60
CA ARG A 136 -1.93 4.69 14.80
C ARG A 136 -2.89 4.76 16.01
N ALA A 137 -3.75 5.76 16.07
CA ALA A 137 -4.67 5.95 17.19
C ALA A 137 -5.65 4.77 17.34
N ASP A 138 -5.98 4.06 16.26
CA ASP A 138 -6.88 2.90 16.29
C ASP A 138 -6.29 1.69 17.03
N TYR A 139 -4.99 1.71 17.34
CA TYR A 139 -4.32 0.66 18.08
C TYR A 139 -4.19 0.97 19.58
N ASP A 140 -4.50 2.20 20.02
CA ASP A 140 -4.33 2.61 21.43
C ASP A 140 -2.91 2.26 21.97
N GLU A 141 -2.85 1.55 23.10
CA GLU A 141 -1.62 1.08 23.76
C GLU A 141 -1.09 -0.24 23.16
N ARG A 142 -1.72 -0.79 22.11
CA ARG A 142 -1.33 -2.07 21.50
C ARG A 142 -0.08 -1.99 20.63
N LEU A 143 0.45 -0.79 20.42
CA LEU A 143 1.72 -0.57 19.71
C LEU A 143 2.74 0.12 20.63
N PRO A 144 3.97 -0.41 20.72
CA PRO A 144 5.08 0.22 21.42
C PRO A 144 5.30 1.65 20.91
N ALA A 145 5.71 2.57 21.80
CA ALA A 145 5.91 3.98 21.46
C ALA A 145 6.95 4.19 20.34
N ASN A 146 7.96 3.33 20.26
CA ASN A 146 9.00 3.33 19.25
C ASN A 146 8.60 2.65 17.92
N CYS A 147 7.44 1.97 17.87
CA CYS A 147 6.97 1.28 16.67
C CYS A 147 6.53 2.29 15.60
N GLY A 148 7.09 2.20 14.39
CA GLY A 148 6.63 2.94 13.22
C GLY A 148 5.29 2.42 12.72
N PHE A 149 4.41 3.31 12.28
CA PHE A 149 3.07 2.92 11.80
C PHE A 149 2.83 3.41 10.37
N ILE A 150 2.37 2.50 9.51
CA ILE A 150 1.97 2.76 8.13
C ILE A 150 0.51 2.36 7.97
N GLY A 151 -0.37 3.37 7.86
CA GLY A 151 -1.81 3.16 7.76
C GLY A 151 -2.40 3.62 6.44
N GLY A 152 -3.46 2.95 6.00
CA GLY A 152 -4.31 3.39 4.90
C GLY A 152 -4.16 2.59 3.61
N SER A 153 -5.23 2.57 2.82
CA SER A 153 -5.36 1.78 1.58
C SER A 153 -4.43 2.20 0.45
N GLN A 154 -3.80 3.37 0.53
CA GLN A 154 -2.66 3.75 -0.31
C GLN A 154 -1.46 2.79 -0.14
N TYR A 155 -1.37 2.05 0.97
CA TYR A 155 -0.33 1.07 1.24
C TYR A 155 -0.82 -0.37 1.04
N ALA A 156 -2.02 -0.56 0.47
CA ALA A 156 -2.50 -1.89 0.09
C ALA A 156 -1.50 -2.57 -0.84
N LEU A 157 -1.07 -3.77 -0.45
CA LEU A 157 -0.04 -4.53 -1.16
C LEU A 157 -0.65 -5.26 -2.34
N LEU A 158 -0.81 -4.53 -3.45
CA LEU A 158 -1.29 -5.05 -4.71
C LEU A 158 -0.13 -5.44 -5.63
N ARG A 159 -0.37 -6.46 -6.46
CA ARG A 159 0.56 -6.89 -7.51
C ARG A 159 0.80 -5.74 -8.50
N SER A 160 2.02 -5.62 -9.03
CA SER A 160 2.45 -4.45 -9.82
C SER A 160 1.58 -4.09 -11.04
N PRO A 161 0.89 -5.02 -11.75
CA PRO A 161 0.01 -4.64 -12.86
C PRO A 161 -1.11 -3.69 -12.47
N PHE A 162 -1.63 -3.78 -11.25
CA PHE A 162 -2.74 -2.94 -10.79
C PHE A 162 -2.39 -1.46 -10.67
N SER A 163 -1.10 -1.13 -10.50
CA SER A 163 -0.61 0.26 -10.51
C SER A 163 -0.57 0.88 -11.92
N ARG A 164 -0.73 0.08 -12.97
CA ARG A 164 -0.58 0.46 -14.38
C ARG A 164 -1.88 0.43 -15.17
N VAL A 165 -3.02 0.21 -14.50
CA VAL A 165 -4.32 0.12 -15.17
C VAL A 165 -4.73 1.47 -15.77
N ILE A 166 -4.85 1.48 -17.09
CA ILE A 166 -5.37 2.59 -17.86
C ILE A 166 -6.83 2.27 -18.21
N ARG A 167 -7.75 3.13 -17.78
CA ARG A 167 -9.17 3.00 -18.15
C ARG A 167 -9.41 3.55 -19.53
N LYS A 168 -10.25 2.86 -20.29
CA LYS A 168 -10.78 3.34 -21.56
C LYS A 168 -12.28 3.54 -21.41
N PRO A 169 -12.85 4.67 -21.86
CA PRO A 169 -14.29 4.77 -22.06
C PRO A 169 -14.75 3.68 -23.04
N LEU A 170 -15.89 3.06 -22.77
CA LEU A 170 -16.43 1.97 -23.58
C LEU A 170 -17.86 2.28 -23.98
N ASP A 171 -18.14 2.04 -25.26
CA ASP A 171 -19.47 2.06 -25.84
C ASP A 171 -19.61 0.84 -26.78
N PRO A 172 -20.47 -0.14 -26.47
CA PRO A 172 -21.33 -0.22 -25.29
C PRO A 172 -20.54 -0.46 -23.98
N PRO A 173 -21.11 -0.11 -22.80
CA PRO A 173 -20.46 -0.35 -21.52
C PRO A 173 -20.34 -1.84 -21.21
N LYS A 174 -19.22 -2.21 -20.56
CA LYS A 174 -18.97 -3.57 -20.04
C LYS A 174 -19.01 -3.58 -18.52
N VAL A 175 -19.60 -4.62 -17.95
CA VAL A 175 -19.69 -4.82 -16.50
C VAL A 175 -18.83 -6.00 -16.07
N LEU A 176 -17.89 -5.75 -15.16
CA LEU A 176 -17.12 -6.80 -14.50
C LEU A 176 -17.95 -7.43 -13.37
N VAL A 177 -18.03 -8.75 -13.30
CA VAL A 177 -18.65 -9.49 -12.19
C VAL A 177 -17.56 -10.27 -11.46
N ALA A 178 -17.29 -9.90 -10.20
CA ALA A 178 -16.22 -10.51 -9.40
C ALA A 178 -16.55 -10.51 -7.90
N PHE A 179 -16.93 -11.67 -7.36
CA PHE A 179 -17.27 -11.88 -5.94
C PHE A 179 -16.16 -12.55 -5.13
N GLY A 180 -14.94 -12.60 -5.68
CA GLY A 180 -13.80 -13.30 -5.12
C GLY A 180 -13.60 -14.67 -5.77
N ALA A 181 -12.45 -15.29 -5.49
CA ALA A 181 -12.04 -16.51 -6.20
C ALA A 181 -12.97 -17.70 -5.93
N THR A 182 -13.56 -17.81 -4.73
CA THR A 182 -14.37 -18.97 -4.34
C THR A 182 -15.87 -18.73 -4.46
N ASP A 183 -16.36 -17.52 -4.18
CA ASP A 183 -17.80 -17.17 -4.21
C ASP A 183 -18.73 -18.30 -3.69
N PRO A 184 -18.59 -18.72 -2.42
CA PRO A 184 -19.32 -19.87 -1.89
C PRO A 184 -20.85 -19.67 -1.88
N GLY A 185 -21.32 -18.43 -1.86
CA GLY A 185 -22.74 -18.05 -1.93
C GLY A 185 -23.32 -18.04 -3.35
N ASN A 186 -22.52 -18.32 -4.38
CA ASN A 186 -22.91 -18.27 -5.78
C ASN A 186 -23.52 -16.91 -6.20
N HIS A 187 -23.00 -15.82 -5.64
CA HIS A 187 -23.49 -14.47 -5.94
C HIS A 187 -23.25 -14.11 -7.42
N THR A 188 -22.19 -14.68 -8.01
CA THR A 188 -21.88 -14.57 -9.43
C THR A 188 -23.06 -15.01 -10.30
N ALA A 189 -23.65 -16.18 -10.05
CA ALA A 189 -24.81 -16.65 -10.81
C ALA A 189 -26.04 -15.73 -10.64
N ALA A 190 -26.28 -15.24 -9.42
CA ALA A 190 -27.37 -14.31 -9.15
C ALA A 190 -27.23 -13.00 -9.95
N VAL A 191 -26.01 -12.43 -9.99
CA VAL A 191 -25.72 -11.21 -10.77
C VAL A 191 -25.81 -11.46 -12.27
N ILE A 192 -25.30 -12.59 -12.77
CA ILE A 192 -25.43 -12.98 -14.18
C ILE A 192 -26.90 -13.05 -14.58
N SER A 193 -27.76 -13.56 -13.70
CA SER A 193 -29.20 -13.65 -13.97
C SER A 193 -29.87 -12.27 -13.94
N ALA A 194 -29.50 -11.42 -12.98
CA ALA A 194 -30.08 -10.09 -12.82
C ALA A 194 -29.71 -9.11 -13.95
N LEU A 195 -28.47 -9.16 -14.45
CA LEU A 195 -27.95 -8.22 -15.44
C LEU A 195 -28.13 -8.69 -16.89
N ASN A 196 -29.29 -9.29 -17.20
CA ASN A 196 -29.59 -9.81 -18.53
C ASN A 196 -29.55 -8.70 -19.60
N GLY A 197 -28.92 -8.99 -20.75
CA GLY A 197 -28.79 -8.07 -21.88
C GLY A 197 -27.62 -7.07 -21.79
N MET A 198 -26.77 -7.17 -20.76
CA MET A 198 -25.55 -6.37 -20.62
C MET A 198 -24.29 -7.16 -21.03
N SER A 199 -23.23 -6.50 -21.50
CA SER A 199 -21.96 -7.17 -21.76
C SER A 199 -21.24 -7.45 -20.43
N LEU A 200 -21.01 -8.73 -20.11
CA LEU A 200 -20.38 -9.14 -18.85
C LEU A 200 -18.99 -9.75 -19.06
N GLU A 201 -18.04 -9.32 -18.24
CA GLU A 201 -16.77 -10.01 -18.00
C GLU A 201 -16.85 -10.63 -16.61
N ILE A 202 -16.78 -11.95 -16.49
CA ILE A 202 -17.00 -12.68 -15.24
C ILE A 202 -15.67 -13.29 -14.81
N VAL A 203 -15.25 -13.06 -13.56
CA VAL A 203 -14.01 -13.62 -13.02
C VAL A 203 -14.32 -14.54 -11.86
N LEU A 204 -13.85 -15.78 -11.92
CA LEU A 204 -14.03 -16.80 -10.89
C LEU A 204 -12.79 -17.70 -10.77
N GLY A 205 -12.54 -18.28 -9.62
CA GLY A 205 -11.45 -19.25 -9.44
C GLY A 205 -11.83 -20.66 -9.92
N GLY A 206 -10.85 -21.44 -10.35
CA GLY A 206 -11.03 -22.83 -10.80
C GLY A 206 -11.51 -23.77 -9.70
N MET A 207 -11.27 -23.39 -8.44
CA MET A 207 -11.70 -24.13 -7.25
C MET A 207 -13.03 -23.62 -6.67
N ALA A 208 -13.74 -22.71 -7.34
CA ALA A 208 -15.04 -22.26 -6.88
C ALA A 208 -16.07 -23.41 -6.93
N PRO A 209 -16.80 -23.69 -5.83
CA PRO A 209 -17.76 -24.80 -5.76
C PRO A 209 -18.86 -24.72 -6.82
N HIS A 210 -19.20 -23.52 -7.29
CA HIS A 210 -20.28 -23.27 -8.24
C HIS A 210 -19.80 -22.99 -9.68
N LEU A 211 -18.51 -23.26 -9.99
CA LEU A 211 -17.94 -22.95 -11.30
C LEU A 211 -18.70 -23.62 -12.46
N ASP A 212 -19.04 -24.90 -12.32
CA ASP A 212 -19.76 -25.63 -13.38
C ASP A 212 -21.20 -25.14 -13.55
N ASP A 213 -21.84 -24.66 -12.47
CA ASP A 213 -23.15 -24.02 -12.54
C ASP A 213 -23.07 -22.69 -13.27
N VAL A 214 -22.06 -21.86 -12.96
CA VAL A 214 -21.80 -20.60 -13.66
C VAL A 214 -21.50 -20.85 -15.14
N ARG A 215 -20.69 -21.86 -15.50
CA ARG A 215 -20.44 -22.25 -16.89
C ARG A 215 -21.72 -22.60 -17.63
N ARG A 216 -22.58 -23.43 -17.02
CA ARG A 216 -23.87 -23.81 -17.60
C ARG A 216 -24.79 -22.61 -17.77
N LEU A 217 -24.84 -21.72 -16.77
CA LEU A 217 -25.64 -20.50 -16.82
C LEU A 217 -25.20 -19.57 -17.95
N VAL A 218 -23.89 -19.32 -18.07
CA VAL A 218 -23.33 -18.49 -19.15
C VAL A 218 -23.63 -19.11 -20.51
N ALA A 219 -23.35 -20.40 -20.70
CA ALA A 219 -23.59 -21.07 -21.97
C ALA A 219 -25.07 -21.11 -22.38
N ALA A 220 -25.98 -21.26 -21.41
CA ALA A 220 -27.41 -21.39 -21.68
C ALA A 220 -28.13 -20.04 -21.86
N GLN A 221 -27.73 -19.02 -21.10
CA GLN A 221 -28.49 -17.78 -21.00
C GLN A 221 -27.74 -16.55 -21.51
N ARG A 222 -26.40 -16.58 -21.55
CA ARG A 222 -25.54 -15.39 -21.74
C ARG A 222 -24.35 -15.67 -22.67
N PRO A 223 -24.57 -16.09 -23.93
CA PRO A 223 -23.49 -16.43 -24.86
C PRO A 223 -22.55 -15.25 -25.17
N GLU A 224 -22.97 -14.01 -24.91
CA GLU A 224 -22.17 -12.79 -25.04
C GLU A 224 -21.25 -12.51 -23.85
N ALA A 225 -21.47 -13.16 -22.70
CA ALA A 225 -20.64 -12.99 -21.52
C ALA A 225 -19.35 -13.82 -21.63
N GLN A 226 -18.25 -13.29 -21.12
CA GLN A 226 -16.97 -14.01 -21.06
C GLN A 226 -16.67 -14.45 -19.63
N LEU A 227 -16.43 -15.75 -19.44
CA LEU A 227 -16.00 -16.32 -18.16
C LEU A 227 -14.49 -16.54 -18.16
N HIS A 228 -13.82 -15.87 -17.23
CA HIS A 228 -12.39 -15.92 -17.00
C HIS A 228 -12.12 -16.74 -15.73
N VAL A 229 -11.31 -17.78 -15.85
CA VAL A 229 -11.01 -18.71 -14.75
C VAL A 229 -9.50 -18.70 -14.46
N ASP A 230 -9.14 -18.52 -13.19
CA ASP A 230 -7.75 -18.53 -12.71
C ASP A 230 -6.80 -17.60 -13.48
N ILE A 231 -7.30 -16.42 -13.85
CA ILE A 231 -6.51 -15.45 -14.62
C ILE A 231 -5.42 -14.78 -13.78
N GLY A 232 -4.31 -14.45 -14.45
CA GLY A 232 -3.17 -13.77 -13.86
C GLY A 232 -3.43 -12.29 -13.53
N ALA A 233 -2.47 -11.66 -12.85
CA ALA A 233 -2.56 -10.25 -12.48
C ALA A 233 -2.64 -9.30 -13.69
N GLU A 234 -1.88 -9.59 -14.76
CA GLU A 234 -1.86 -8.77 -15.98
C GLU A 234 -3.20 -8.83 -16.72
N ASP A 235 -3.78 -10.03 -16.85
CA ASP A 235 -5.10 -10.21 -17.48
C ASP A 235 -6.20 -9.54 -16.66
N LEU A 236 -6.18 -9.71 -15.33
CA LEU A 236 -7.15 -9.04 -14.47
C LEU A 236 -7.00 -7.51 -14.53
N ALA A 237 -5.77 -6.98 -14.54
CA ALA A 237 -5.52 -5.55 -14.73
C ALA A 237 -6.05 -5.04 -16.07
N THR A 238 -5.91 -5.84 -17.14
CA THR A 238 -6.49 -5.54 -18.46
C THR A 238 -8.01 -5.50 -18.42
N LEU A 239 -8.66 -6.48 -17.78
CA LEU A 239 -10.12 -6.49 -17.60
C LEU A 239 -10.62 -5.29 -16.80
N LEU A 240 -9.91 -4.91 -15.74
CA LEU A 240 -10.26 -3.73 -14.94
C LEU A 240 -10.22 -2.43 -15.77
N GLY A 241 -9.22 -2.27 -16.65
CA GLY A 241 -9.13 -1.13 -17.57
C GLY A 241 -10.15 -1.20 -18.72
N GLY A 242 -10.60 -2.40 -19.06
CA GLY A 242 -11.56 -2.72 -20.11
C GLY A 242 -13.01 -2.89 -19.64
N CYS A 243 -13.36 -2.38 -18.45
CA CYS A 243 -14.73 -2.35 -17.94
C CYS A 243 -15.17 -0.93 -17.54
N THR A 244 -16.48 -0.69 -17.62
CA THR A 244 -17.11 0.59 -17.25
C THR A 244 -17.51 0.62 -15.78
N LEU A 245 -18.04 -0.50 -15.28
CA LEU A 245 -18.55 -0.69 -13.92
C LEU A 245 -18.20 -2.10 -13.45
N ALA A 246 -18.03 -2.30 -12.15
CA ALA A 246 -17.98 -3.62 -11.55
C ALA A 246 -19.16 -3.89 -10.63
N VAL A 247 -19.51 -5.16 -10.49
CA VAL A 247 -20.40 -5.67 -9.45
C VAL A 247 -19.66 -6.76 -8.68
N GLY A 248 -19.53 -6.60 -7.37
CA GLY A 248 -18.71 -7.53 -6.59
C GLY A 248 -18.76 -7.34 -5.08
N ALA A 249 -17.95 -8.14 -4.39
CA ALA A 249 -17.86 -8.15 -2.93
C ALA A 249 -16.90 -7.08 -2.38
N GLY A 250 -17.01 -6.79 -1.09
CA GLY A 250 -16.12 -5.91 -0.30
C GLY A 250 -14.84 -6.58 0.22
N GLY A 251 -14.33 -7.60 -0.47
CA GLY A 251 -13.06 -8.27 -0.11
C GLY A 251 -11.82 -7.56 -0.67
N SER A 252 -10.65 -8.22 -0.65
CA SER A 252 -9.38 -7.68 -1.16
C SER A 252 -9.43 -7.24 -2.63
N GLY A 253 -10.25 -7.90 -3.46
CA GLY A 253 -10.49 -7.50 -4.84
C GLY A 253 -11.11 -6.10 -5.00
N ALA A 254 -11.70 -5.53 -3.93
CA ALA A 254 -12.14 -4.14 -3.94
C ALA A 254 -10.98 -3.15 -4.12
N TRP A 255 -9.80 -3.47 -3.58
CA TRP A 255 -8.61 -2.64 -3.75
C TRP A 255 -8.04 -2.72 -5.17
N GLU A 256 -8.07 -3.91 -5.79
CA GLU A 256 -7.71 -4.07 -7.20
C GLU A 256 -8.63 -3.22 -8.10
N ARG A 257 -9.95 -3.23 -7.84
CA ARG A 257 -10.91 -2.35 -8.53
C ARG A 257 -10.63 -0.87 -8.29
N CYS A 258 -10.29 -0.49 -7.06
CA CYS A 258 -9.93 0.88 -6.72
C CYS A 258 -8.68 1.35 -7.48
N ALA A 259 -7.63 0.53 -7.53
CA ALA A 259 -6.41 0.81 -8.29
C ALA A 259 -6.68 0.96 -9.79
N GLY A 260 -7.61 0.15 -10.33
CA GLY A 260 -8.13 0.30 -11.67
C GLY A 260 -8.95 1.58 -11.90
N GLY A 261 -9.38 2.25 -10.83
CA GLY A 261 -10.34 3.35 -10.87
C GLY A 261 -11.70 2.90 -11.38
N LEU A 262 -12.09 1.63 -11.16
CA LEU A 262 -13.31 1.04 -11.68
C LEU A 262 -14.48 1.31 -10.72
N PRO A 263 -15.48 2.15 -11.11
CA PRO A 263 -16.69 2.34 -10.34
C PRO A 263 -17.31 0.98 -9.99
N SER A 264 -17.89 0.87 -8.79
CA SER A 264 -18.38 -0.42 -8.31
C SER A 264 -19.77 -0.33 -7.69
N VAL A 265 -20.58 -1.34 -7.93
CA VAL A 265 -21.71 -1.72 -7.08
C VAL A 265 -21.20 -2.83 -6.15
N VAL A 266 -21.21 -2.58 -4.85
CA VAL A 266 -20.61 -3.49 -3.87
C VAL A 266 -21.65 -4.14 -2.98
N PHE A 267 -21.43 -5.42 -2.70
CA PHE A 267 -22.22 -6.20 -1.75
C PHE A 267 -21.35 -6.60 -0.56
N GLU A 268 -21.97 -6.58 0.62
CA GLU A 268 -21.44 -7.22 1.81
C GLU A 268 -21.86 -8.70 1.78
N VAL A 269 -20.90 -9.60 1.55
CA VAL A 269 -21.17 -11.05 1.48
C VAL A 269 -20.65 -11.80 2.71
N ALA A 270 -19.93 -11.12 3.60
CA ALA A 270 -19.41 -11.65 4.86
C ALA A 270 -19.22 -10.52 5.89
N ASP A 271 -19.37 -10.83 7.17
CA ASP A 271 -19.30 -9.86 8.27
C ASP A 271 -17.98 -9.08 8.30
N ASN A 272 -16.87 -9.73 7.92
CA ASN A 272 -15.54 -9.13 7.87
C ASN A 272 -15.35 -8.12 6.72
N GLN A 273 -16.36 -7.88 5.87
CA GLN A 273 -16.31 -6.91 4.77
C GLN A 273 -17.01 -5.59 5.11
N GLN A 274 -17.71 -5.49 6.24
CA GLN A 274 -18.51 -4.32 6.63
C GLN A 274 -17.72 -3.01 6.60
N SER A 275 -16.52 -3.01 7.19
CA SER A 275 -15.65 -1.83 7.25
C SER A 275 -15.20 -1.38 5.86
N VAL A 276 -14.86 -2.34 4.99
CA VAL A 276 -14.42 -2.10 3.61
C VAL A 276 -15.57 -1.52 2.79
N VAL A 277 -16.74 -2.16 2.81
CA VAL A 277 -17.93 -1.69 2.08
C VAL A 277 -18.29 -0.28 2.53
N ARG A 278 -18.39 0.00 3.83
CA ARG A 278 -18.68 1.34 4.35
C ARG A 278 -17.67 2.37 3.89
N SER A 279 -16.38 2.04 3.87
CA SER A 279 -15.33 2.94 3.39
C SER A 279 -15.44 3.26 1.90
N LEU A 280 -15.81 2.27 1.08
CA LEU A 280 -16.03 2.46 -0.36
C LEU A 280 -17.23 3.39 -0.63
N ILE A 281 -18.33 3.22 0.12
CA ILE A 281 -19.50 4.10 -0.01
C ILE A 281 -19.18 5.51 0.48
N ALA A 282 -18.57 5.65 1.67
CA ALA A 282 -18.28 6.94 2.28
C ALA A 282 -17.29 7.79 1.46
N SER A 283 -16.37 7.15 0.75
CA SER A 283 -15.45 7.82 -0.18
C SER A 283 -16.09 8.18 -1.52
N GLY A 284 -17.29 7.65 -1.81
CA GLY A 284 -17.93 7.79 -3.12
C GLY A 284 -17.31 6.91 -4.21
N ALA A 285 -16.48 5.93 -3.87
CA ALA A 285 -15.85 5.01 -4.83
C ALA A 285 -16.82 3.92 -5.32
N ALA A 286 -17.89 3.66 -4.57
CA ALA A 286 -18.89 2.65 -4.89
C ALA A 286 -20.29 3.03 -4.40
N ILE A 287 -21.30 2.33 -4.91
CA ILE A 287 -22.66 2.31 -4.35
C ILE A 287 -22.98 0.94 -3.76
N LEU A 288 -23.87 0.89 -2.76
CA LEU A 288 -24.31 -0.36 -2.16
C LEU A 288 -25.25 -1.08 -3.13
N GLY A 289 -25.13 -2.41 -3.22
CA GLY A 289 -26.05 -3.25 -3.98
C GLY A 289 -27.51 -3.06 -3.55
N ALA A 290 -28.39 -2.97 -4.54
CA ALA A 290 -29.83 -2.80 -4.33
C ALA A 290 -30.61 -4.10 -4.61
N ALA A 291 -31.85 -4.18 -4.13
CA ALA A 291 -32.74 -5.30 -4.42
C ALA A 291 -33.02 -5.45 -5.93
N ASP A 292 -33.24 -4.33 -6.63
CA ASP A 292 -33.25 -4.28 -8.09
C ASP A 292 -31.86 -3.85 -8.60
N LEU A 293 -30.97 -4.85 -8.69
CA LEU A 293 -29.59 -4.63 -9.13
C LEU A 293 -29.52 -4.10 -10.56
N ARG A 294 -30.42 -4.54 -11.45
CA ARG A 294 -30.41 -4.14 -12.86
C ARG A 294 -30.68 -2.65 -12.98
N LEU A 295 -31.75 -2.17 -12.33
CA LEU A 295 -32.09 -0.75 -12.35
C LEU A 295 -30.95 0.11 -11.77
N ALA A 296 -30.33 -0.34 -10.67
CA ALA A 296 -29.21 0.38 -10.07
C ALA A 296 -28.00 0.46 -11.02
N VAL A 297 -27.65 -0.63 -11.70
CA VAL A 297 -26.57 -0.66 -12.69
C VAL A 297 -26.90 0.22 -13.90
N GLU A 298 -28.11 0.13 -14.45
CA GLU A 298 -28.55 0.96 -15.58
C GLU A 298 -28.49 2.46 -15.23
N ALA A 299 -28.95 2.83 -14.02
CA ALA A 299 -28.92 4.22 -13.55
C ALA A 299 -27.49 4.77 -13.45
N VAL A 300 -26.55 4.00 -12.90
CA VAL A 300 -25.14 4.42 -12.80
C VAL A 300 -24.48 4.48 -14.18
N LEU A 301 -24.74 3.51 -15.06
CA LEU A 301 -24.18 3.50 -16.41
C LEU A 301 -24.70 4.65 -17.28
N ALA A 302 -25.90 5.16 -17.01
CA ALA A 302 -26.47 6.32 -17.69
C ALA A 302 -25.89 7.67 -17.21
N ASP A 303 -25.20 7.71 -16.06
CA ASP A 303 -24.63 8.93 -15.48
C ASP A 303 -23.10 8.95 -15.57
N GLN A 304 -22.60 9.54 -16.65
CA GLN A 304 -21.15 9.68 -16.88
C GLN A 304 -20.46 10.51 -15.78
N ALA A 305 -21.13 11.53 -15.23
CA ALA A 305 -20.54 12.37 -14.19
C ALA A 305 -20.38 11.60 -12.86
N ALA A 306 -21.35 10.73 -12.55
CA ALA A 306 -21.26 9.81 -11.43
C ALA A 306 -20.12 8.80 -11.63
N LEU A 307 -20.01 8.18 -12.81
CA LEU A 307 -18.92 7.25 -13.15
C LEU A 307 -17.53 7.90 -13.00
N ASP A 308 -17.38 9.13 -13.50
CA ASP A 308 -16.11 9.88 -13.41
C ASP A 308 -15.76 10.22 -11.96
N THR A 309 -16.77 10.57 -11.16
CA THR A 309 -16.60 10.87 -9.73
C THR A 309 -16.21 9.62 -8.95
N MET A 310 -16.91 8.51 -9.14
CA MET A 310 -16.56 7.22 -8.53
C MET A 310 -15.18 6.75 -8.94
N SER A 311 -14.81 6.94 -10.22
CA SER A 311 -13.50 6.56 -10.73
C SER A 311 -12.36 7.32 -10.05
N ARG A 312 -12.51 8.64 -9.88
CA ARG A 312 -11.53 9.47 -9.14
C ARG A 312 -11.45 9.06 -7.67
N ALA A 313 -12.60 8.89 -7.01
CA ALA A 313 -12.66 8.44 -5.62
C ALA A 313 -11.98 7.08 -5.41
N ALA A 314 -12.25 6.13 -6.30
CA ALA A 314 -11.64 4.80 -6.31
C ALA A 314 -10.10 4.88 -6.40
N ARG A 315 -9.56 5.63 -7.36
CA ARG A 315 -8.10 5.81 -7.50
C ARG A 315 -7.47 6.55 -6.31
N ARG A 316 -8.19 7.51 -5.72
CA ARG A 316 -7.73 8.24 -4.53
C ARG A 316 -7.65 7.31 -3.31
N LEU A 317 -8.57 6.36 -3.19
CA LEU A 317 -8.60 5.40 -2.09
C LEU A 317 -7.47 4.37 -2.20
N CYS A 318 -7.22 3.84 -3.40
CA CYS A 318 -6.09 2.95 -3.67
C CYS A 318 -5.63 3.12 -5.12
N ASP A 319 -4.33 3.30 -5.33
CA ASP A 319 -3.73 3.52 -6.66
C ASP A 319 -2.79 2.40 -7.10
N GLY A 320 -2.72 1.31 -6.33
CA GLY A 320 -1.93 0.12 -6.62
C GLY A 320 -0.43 0.24 -6.35
N PHE A 321 0.09 1.35 -5.83
CA PHE A 321 1.53 1.52 -5.57
C PHE A 321 1.97 1.07 -4.17
N GLY A 322 1.09 0.54 -3.32
CA GLY A 322 1.40 0.24 -1.91
C GLY A 322 2.62 -0.67 -1.69
N ALA A 323 2.75 -1.75 -2.46
CA ALA A 323 3.92 -2.63 -2.39
C ALA A 323 5.23 -1.91 -2.82
N ILE A 324 5.17 -1.13 -3.90
CA ILE A 324 6.30 -0.36 -4.42
C ILE A 324 6.72 0.73 -3.41
N ARG A 325 5.74 1.44 -2.82
CA ARG A 325 5.97 2.43 -1.76
C ARG A 325 6.78 1.85 -0.64
N LEU A 326 6.30 0.74 -0.10
CA LEU A 326 6.89 0.12 1.07
C LEU A 326 8.29 -0.44 0.76
N ALA A 327 8.46 -1.11 -0.38
CA ALA A 327 9.76 -1.60 -0.80
C ALA A 327 10.79 -0.46 -0.96
N ARG A 328 10.38 0.69 -1.53
CA ARG A 328 11.24 1.88 -1.66
C ARG A 328 11.60 2.50 -0.30
N MET A 329 10.63 2.61 0.61
CA MET A 329 10.87 3.08 1.99
C MET A 329 11.89 2.20 2.72
N LEU A 330 11.73 0.87 2.63
CA LEU A 330 12.61 -0.12 3.26
C LEU A 330 14.00 -0.17 2.62
N THR A 331 14.09 0.05 1.30
CA THR A 331 15.35 -0.02 0.56
C THR A 331 16.19 1.24 0.73
N GLY A 332 15.58 2.43 0.69
CA GLY A 332 16.32 3.69 0.70
C GLY A 332 17.06 3.98 -0.59
N ILE A 333 17.96 4.97 -0.53
CA ILE A 333 18.78 5.42 -1.66
C ILE A 333 20.17 5.86 -1.18
N GLU A 334 21.20 5.57 -1.97
CA GLU A 334 22.55 6.09 -1.74
C GLU A 334 22.70 7.53 -2.23
N THR A 335 23.32 8.37 -1.42
CA THR A 335 23.76 9.71 -1.84
C THR A 335 25.03 9.59 -2.69
N ARG A 336 25.34 10.65 -3.45
CA ARG A 336 26.62 10.77 -4.17
C ARG A 336 27.85 10.75 -3.25
N LYS A 337 27.66 10.94 -1.94
CA LYS A 337 28.71 10.96 -0.92
C LYS A 337 28.81 9.65 -0.14
N GLY A 338 28.05 8.62 -0.52
CA GLY A 338 28.08 7.30 0.10
C GLY A 338 27.29 7.16 1.40
N ASP A 339 26.48 8.17 1.75
CA ASP A 339 25.47 8.02 2.81
C ASP A 339 24.24 7.30 2.27
N HIS A 340 23.77 6.28 3.00
CA HIS A 340 22.52 5.58 2.74
C HIS A 340 21.36 6.28 3.45
N VAL A 341 20.31 6.67 2.71
CA VAL A 341 19.16 7.43 3.22
C VAL A 341 17.88 6.61 3.07
N THR A 342 17.12 6.47 4.17
CA THR A 342 15.77 5.89 4.16
C THR A 342 14.74 6.90 4.66
N LEU A 343 13.46 6.63 4.40
CA LEU A 343 12.33 7.36 4.98
C LEU A 343 11.49 6.39 5.79
N ARG A 344 11.35 6.65 7.09
CA ARG A 344 10.37 5.96 7.93
C ARG A 344 9.30 6.93 8.42
N PRO A 345 8.07 6.48 8.68
CA PRO A 345 7.09 7.29 9.38
C PRO A 345 7.64 7.72 10.75
N ALA A 346 7.31 8.94 11.17
CA ALA A 346 7.59 9.40 12.52
C ALA A 346 6.79 8.59 13.54
N SER A 347 7.38 8.32 14.71
CA SER A 347 6.74 7.72 15.88
C SER A 347 6.56 8.79 16.97
N PRO A 348 5.73 8.54 18.00
CA PRO A 348 5.61 9.45 19.14
C PRO A 348 6.94 9.88 19.78
N GLU A 349 7.94 9.00 19.78
CA GLU A 349 9.26 9.27 20.37
C GLU A 349 10.08 10.32 19.60
N ASP A 350 9.80 10.51 18.30
CA ASP A 350 10.52 11.49 17.48
C ASP A 350 10.18 12.94 17.85
N SER A 351 9.07 13.16 18.58
CA SER A 351 8.58 14.51 18.89
C SER A 351 9.62 15.35 19.63
N ALA A 352 10.34 14.76 20.60
CA ALA A 352 11.38 15.47 21.37
C ALA A 352 12.55 15.88 20.46
N LEU A 353 13.08 14.95 19.67
CA LEU A 353 14.19 15.23 18.75
C LEU A 353 13.80 16.28 17.70
N MET A 354 12.58 16.19 17.16
CA MET A 354 12.07 17.18 16.22
C MET A 354 11.95 18.56 16.85
N PHE A 355 11.53 18.65 18.10
CA PHE A 355 11.48 19.91 18.83
C PHE A 355 12.89 20.51 18.98
N ASP A 356 13.86 19.70 19.39
CA ASP A 356 15.26 20.13 19.55
C ASP A 356 15.82 20.72 18.26
N TRP A 357 15.46 20.18 17.10
CA TRP A 357 15.81 20.77 15.81
C TRP A 357 15.01 22.03 15.46
N GLN A 358 13.73 22.09 15.81
CA GLN A 358 12.85 23.24 15.55
C GLN A 358 13.15 24.45 16.45
N VAL A 359 13.90 24.30 17.55
CA VAL A 359 14.36 25.44 18.35
C VAL A 359 15.71 25.98 17.89
N GLN A 360 16.43 25.28 17.00
CA GLN A 360 17.71 25.75 16.47
C GLN A 360 17.51 26.97 15.54
N PRO A 361 18.28 28.05 15.73
CA PRO A 361 18.21 29.23 14.87
C PRO A 361 18.44 28.92 13.39
N GLU A 362 19.36 28.00 13.07
CA GLU A 362 19.69 27.60 11.70
C GLU A 362 18.51 26.95 11.00
N THR A 363 17.78 26.07 11.71
CA THR A 363 16.58 25.40 11.18
C THR A 363 15.43 26.41 11.01
N ARG A 364 15.25 27.34 11.95
CA ARG A 364 14.15 28.33 11.93
C ARG A 364 14.39 29.54 11.05
N ARG A 365 15.64 29.82 10.66
CA ARG A 365 16.03 30.97 9.83
C ARG A 365 15.17 31.14 8.58
N PHE A 366 14.75 30.03 7.96
CA PHE A 366 13.92 30.03 6.75
C PHE A 366 12.57 29.32 6.92
N ALA A 367 12.10 29.17 8.15
CA ALA A 367 10.76 28.67 8.43
C ALA A 367 9.71 29.75 8.13
N LYS A 368 8.48 29.34 7.73
CA LYS A 368 7.35 30.26 7.53
C LYS A 368 7.02 31.07 8.80
N GLN A 369 7.25 30.48 9.97
CA GLN A 369 7.19 31.14 11.27
C GLN A 369 8.60 31.14 11.85
N PRO A 370 9.31 32.29 11.92
CA PRO A 370 10.69 32.31 12.39
C PRO A 370 10.82 32.10 13.91
N VAL A 371 9.79 32.49 14.68
CA VAL A 371 9.78 32.35 16.14
C VAL A 371 9.75 30.86 16.50
N ALA A 372 10.70 30.40 17.33
CA ALA A 372 10.73 29.01 17.79
C ALA A 372 9.47 28.67 18.61
N PRO A 373 8.85 27.50 18.40
CA PRO A 373 7.68 27.10 19.17
C PRO A 373 8.06 26.81 20.61
N SER A 374 7.11 26.98 21.54
CA SER A 374 7.19 26.34 22.85
C SER A 374 6.96 24.82 22.74
N TRP A 375 7.41 24.06 23.74
CA TRP A 375 7.15 22.61 23.79
C TRP A 375 5.66 22.27 23.68
N LYS A 376 4.79 23.06 24.32
CA LYS A 376 3.34 22.88 24.27
C LYS A 376 2.78 23.08 22.85
N GLU A 377 3.22 24.13 22.16
CA GLU A 377 2.80 24.41 20.77
C GLU A 377 3.29 23.31 19.81
N HIS A 378 4.53 22.87 19.97
CA HIS A 378 5.10 21.78 19.19
C HIS A 378 4.35 20.47 19.42
N GLY A 379 4.12 20.08 20.68
CA GLY A 379 3.38 18.86 21.01
C GLY A 379 1.98 18.86 20.40
N ALA A 380 1.25 19.98 20.52
CA ALA A 380 -0.07 20.11 19.90
C ALA A 380 -0.02 20.05 18.37
N TRP A 381 1.01 20.63 17.73
CA TRP A 381 1.22 20.52 16.29
C TRP A 381 1.53 19.09 15.86
N PHE A 382 2.44 18.42 16.57
CA PHE A 382 2.88 17.07 16.26
C PHE A 382 1.72 16.07 16.37
N SER A 383 0.95 16.11 17.46
CA SER A 383 -0.23 15.25 17.63
C SER A 383 -1.27 15.47 16.53
N ARG A 384 -1.54 16.73 16.14
CA ARG A 384 -2.46 17.01 15.02
C ARG A 384 -1.98 16.44 13.70
N ARG A 385 -0.67 16.48 13.43
CA ARG A 385 -0.09 15.93 12.19
C ARG A 385 -0.13 14.41 12.18
N MET A 386 0.20 13.77 13.28
CA MET A 386 0.15 12.31 13.44
C MET A 386 -1.27 11.75 13.30
N ALA A 387 -2.30 12.51 13.70
CA ALA A 387 -3.69 12.11 13.59
C ALA A 387 -4.34 12.42 12.23
N ASN A 388 -3.66 13.17 11.35
CA ASN A 388 -4.24 13.60 10.08
C ASN A 388 -3.80 12.67 8.94
N PRO A 389 -4.71 11.89 8.31
CA PRO A 389 -4.37 10.99 7.21
C PRO A 389 -3.90 11.71 5.94
N ASP A 390 -4.16 13.01 5.82
CA ASP A 390 -3.69 13.88 4.73
C ASP A 390 -2.34 14.56 5.05
N SER A 391 -1.66 14.15 6.13
CA SER A 391 -0.36 14.67 6.54
C SER A 391 0.61 13.52 6.81
N LEU A 392 1.55 13.30 5.90
CA LEU A 392 2.58 12.27 6.06
C LEU A 392 3.84 12.89 6.64
N LEU A 393 4.27 12.41 7.81
CA LEU A 393 5.46 12.88 8.50
C LEU A 393 6.53 11.79 8.50
N TYR A 394 7.62 12.02 7.79
CA TYR A 394 8.75 11.10 7.69
C TYR A 394 9.97 11.60 8.42
N MET A 395 10.62 10.70 9.16
CA MET A 395 12.00 10.86 9.60
C MET A 395 12.93 10.44 8.45
N ILE A 396 13.89 11.30 8.13
CA ILE A 396 14.96 10.99 7.18
C ILE A 396 16.06 10.31 7.99
N GLU A 397 16.33 9.04 7.75
CA GLU A 397 17.34 8.28 8.50
C GLU A 397 18.60 8.03 7.68
N ARG A 398 19.73 8.00 8.38
CA ARG A 398 21.00 7.43 7.93
C ARG A 398 21.35 6.23 8.81
N VAL A 399 22.42 5.53 8.46
CA VAL A 399 22.91 4.36 9.23
C VAL A 399 23.26 4.72 10.68
N ASP A 400 23.67 5.97 10.93
CA ASP A 400 24.03 6.52 12.24
C ASP A 400 22.84 7.15 13.00
N GLY A 401 21.65 7.26 12.38
CA GLY A 401 20.43 7.71 13.04
C GLY A 401 19.62 8.76 12.26
N PRO A 402 18.57 9.34 12.90
CA PRO A 402 17.75 10.37 12.29
C PRO A 402 18.56 11.62 11.92
N SER A 403 18.39 12.10 10.69
CA SER A 403 19.18 13.20 10.09
C SER A 403 18.32 14.34 9.53
N GLY A 404 16.99 14.27 9.68
CA GLY A 404 16.09 15.32 9.22
C GLY A 404 14.63 14.86 9.17
N VAL A 405 13.78 15.73 8.64
CA VAL A 405 12.34 15.51 8.51
C VAL A 405 11.87 15.90 7.12
N LEU A 406 11.03 15.07 6.53
CA LEU A 406 10.28 15.36 5.32
C LEU A 406 8.79 15.21 5.65
N ARG A 407 8.01 16.26 5.40
CA ARG A 407 6.55 16.25 5.56
C ARG A 407 5.87 16.48 4.22
N LEU A 408 4.81 15.73 3.96
CA LEU A 408 3.87 15.95 2.86
C LEU A 408 2.51 16.31 3.45
N ASP A 409 1.93 17.42 3.03
CA ASP A 409 0.54 17.78 3.32
C ASP A 409 -0.27 17.73 2.03
N ARG A 410 -1.39 17.00 2.00
CA ARG A 410 -2.25 16.90 0.81
C ARG A 410 -3.08 18.17 0.65
N GLU A 411 -3.13 18.71 -0.56
CA GLU A 411 -3.94 19.86 -0.95
C GLU A 411 -5.28 19.42 -1.56
N GLU A 412 -6.20 20.36 -1.77
CA GLU A 412 -7.56 20.09 -2.29
C GLU A 412 -7.57 19.45 -3.69
N ASP A 413 -6.56 19.74 -4.51
CA ASP A 413 -6.38 19.18 -5.85
C ASP A 413 -5.48 17.93 -5.88
N ASP A 414 -5.36 17.25 -4.73
CA ASP A 414 -4.58 16.03 -4.50
C ASP A 414 -3.05 16.17 -4.68
N ALA A 415 -2.53 17.39 -4.91
CA ALA A 415 -1.09 17.65 -4.88
C ALA A 415 -0.52 17.58 -3.45
N TRP A 416 0.77 17.22 -3.34
CA TRP A 416 1.47 17.18 -2.06
C TRP A 416 2.35 18.41 -1.85
N LEU A 417 2.07 19.19 -0.81
CA LEU A 417 2.95 20.24 -0.34
C LEU A 417 4.10 19.64 0.48
N VAL A 418 5.33 19.80 -0.01
CA VAL A 418 6.55 19.30 0.59
C VAL A 418 7.15 20.33 1.53
N SER A 419 7.43 19.90 2.76
CA SER A 419 8.26 20.61 3.73
C SER A 419 9.44 19.73 4.12
N ILE A 420 10.67 20.25 4.07
CA ILE A 420 11.87 19.48 4.37
C ILE A 420 12.88 20.31 5.15
N TYR A 421 13.48 19.72 6.18
CA TYR A 421 14.64 20.27 6.88
C TYR A 421 15.59 19.16 7.34
N ILE A 422 16.87 19.47 7.42
CA ILE A 422 17.94 18.54 7.79
C ILE A 422 18.50 18.95 9.15
N ALA A 423 18.90 17.96 9.95
CA ALA A 423 19.57 18.20 11.23
C ALA A 423 20.89 18.97 11.00
N PRO A 424 21.27 19.93 11.87
CA PRO A 424 22.44 20.78 11.66
C PRO A 424 23.77 20.03 11.46
N ASP A 425 23.95 18.91 12.16
CA ASP A 425 25.11 18.00 12.07
C ASP A 425 25.19 17.19 10.76
N SER A 426 24.13 17.25 9.96
CA SER A 426 23.91 16.43 8.76
C SER A 426 23.98 17.26 7.47
N TYR A 427 24.32 18.55 7.54
CA TYR A 427 24.39 19.44 6.38
C TYR A 427 25.47 19.07 5.36
N GLY A 428 25.23 19.46 4.10
CA GLY A 428 26.20 19.31 3.01
C GLY A 428 26.43 17.87 2.54
N ARG A 429 25.72 16.87 3.08
CA ARG A 429 25.88 15.44 2.74
C ARG A 429 25.02 14.97 1.56
N GLY A 430 24.12 15.81 1.06
CA GLY A 430 23.19 15.45 -0.02
C GLY A 430 21.92 14.73 0.46
N ILE A 431 21.70 14.65 1.77
CA ILE A 431 20.57 13.95 2.40
C ILE A 431 19.23 14.50 1.93
N ALA A 432 19.05 15.84 1.91
CA ALA A 432 17.80 16.44 1.45
C ALA A 432 17.47 16.08 0.00
N SER A 433 18.48 16.05 -0.88
CA SER A 433 18.30 15.67 -2.28
C SER A 433 17.92 14.20 -2.41
N ALA A 434 18.56 13.32 -1.63
CA ALA A 434 18.22 11.91 -1.56
C ALA A 434 16.80 11.68 -1.03
N ALA A 435 16.39 12.39 0.03
CA ALA A 435 15.04 12.31 0.58
C ALA A 435 13.97 12.77 -0.43
N LEU A 436 14.23 13.84 -1.19
CA LEU A 436 13.32 14.26 -2.27
C LEU A 436 13.25 13.21 -3.40
N ALA A 437 14.39 12.67 -3.84
CA ALA A 437 14.40 11.62 -4.86
C ALA A 437 13.65 10.36 -4.39
N LEU A 438 13.81 10.01 -3.11
CA LEU A 438 13.14 8.87 -2.50
C LEU A 438 11.63 9.12 -2.34
N VAL A 439 11.20 10.33 -1.96
CA VAL A 439 9.75 10.60 -1.86
C VAL A 439 9.07 10.61 -3.23
N HIS A 440 9.75 11.09 -4.27
CA HIS A 440 9.26 11.02 -5.66
C HIS A 440 9.13 9.58 -6.15
N SER A 441 10.05 8.71 -5.73
CA SER A 441 9.95 7.29 -6.05
C SER A 441 8.87 6.60 -5.20
N ILE A 442 8.70 6.93 -3.92
CA ILE A 442 7.61 6.35 -3.11
C ILE A 442 6.25 6.73 -3.70
N TRP A 443 6.06 7.98 -4.13
CA TRP A 443 4.79 8.47 -4.66
C TRP A 443 4.88 8.81 -6.15
N PRO A 444 4.96 7.79 -7.03
CA PRO A 444 5.01 8.03 -8.47
C PRO A 444 3.68 8.64 -8.95
N ARG A 445 3.74 9.38 -10.06
CA ARG A 445 2.58 10.03 -10.70
C ARG A 445 1.85 11.09 -9.87
N GLN A 446 2.40 11.47 -8.72
CA GLN A 446 1.88 12.57 -7.91
C GLN A 446 2.51 13.91 -8.31
N GLU A 447 1.74 14.98 -8.14
CA GLU A 447 2.28 16.34 -8.18
C GLU A 447 2.82 16.71 -6.79
N PHE A 448 4.02 17.29 -6.76
CA PHE A 448 4.60 17.84 -5.54
C PHE A 448 4.82 19.33 -5.68
N ARG A 449 4.54 20.06 -4.60
CA ARG A 449 4.67 21.51 -4.51
C ARG A 449 5.61 21.87 -3.37
N ALA A 450 6.31 22.98 -3.48
CA ALA A 450 7.09 23.51 -2.38
C ALA A 450 7.14 25.03 -2.39
N GLU A 451 7.05 25.61 -1.21
CA GLU A 451 7.23 27.04 -0.98
C GLU A 451 8.61 27.30 -0.39
N VAL A 452 9.35 28.22 -0.99
CA VAL A 452 10.70 28.57 -0.55
C VAL A 452 10.79 30.09 -0.43
N LEU A 453 11.14 30.57 0.76
CA LEU A 453 11.38 31.99 1.02
C LEU A 453 12.53 32.52 0.14
N GLU A 454 12.38 33.74 -0.39
CA GLU A 454 13.27 34.33 -1.40
C GLU A 454 14.75 34.35 -0.99
N GLY A 455 15.05 34.55 0.29
CA GLY A 455 16.42 34.56 0.82
C GLY A 455 17.07 33.17 0.97
N ASN A 456 16.34 32.07 0.76
CA ASN A 456 16.84 30.71 0.97
C ASN A 456 17.46 30.12 -0.30
N ALA A 457 18.63 30.63 -0.67
CA ALA A 457 19.35 30.20 -1.87
C ALA A 457 19.68 28.68 -1.88
N ILE A 458 19.86 28.07 -0.71
CA ILE A 458 20.16 26.62 -0.58
C ILE A 458 18.94 25.79 -0.97
N SER A 459 17.76 26.08 -0.41
CA SER A 459 16.54 25.38 -0.77
C SER A 459 16.12 25.64 -2.22
N HIS A 460 16.34 26.85 -2.74
CA HIS A 460 16.13 27.12 -4.16
C HIS A 460 16.97 26.18 -5.04
N LYS A 461 18.26 26.00 -4.74
CA LYS A 461 19.13 25.05 -5.45
C LYS A 461 18.70 23.60 -5.25
N LEU A 462 18.25 23.23 -4.05
CA LEU A 462 17.76 21.89 -3.73
C LEU A 462 16.57 21.50 -4.62
N PHE A 463 15.50 22.32 -4.66
CA PHE A 463 14.29 22.00 -5.42
C PHE A 463 14.55 22.02 -6.93
N VAL A 464 15.34 22.98 -7.44
CA VAL A 464 15.74 22.96 -8.86
C VAL A 464 16.55 21.69 -9.17
N GLY A 465 17.52 21.33 -8.32
CA GLY A 465 18.32 20.12 -8.49
C GLY A 465 17.51 18.82 -8.39
N ALA A 466 16.40 18.83 -7.66
CA ALA A 466 15.43 17.74 -7.58
C ALA A 466 14.40 17.74 -8.73
N GLY A 467 14.55 18.62 -9.72
CA GLY A 467 13.71 18.65 -10.93
C GLY A 467 12.44 19.49 -10.83
N TYR A 468 12.29 20.32 -9.80
CA TYR A 468 11.13 21.21 -9.69
C TYR A 468 11.28 22.44 -10.59
N GLY A 469 10.22 22.79 -11.32
CA GLY A 469 10.08 24.06 -12.02
C GLY A 469 9.46 25.13 -11.11
N LYS A 470 9.91 26.39 -11.21
CA LYS A 470 9.34 27.51 -10.45
C LYS A 470 8.31 28.27 -11.30
N LYS A 471 7.06 28.35 -10.84
CA LYS A 471 5.99 29.13 -11.49
C LYS A 471 5.19 29.88 -10.42
N ASN A 472 5.00 31.19 -10.62
CA ASN A 472 4.27 32.08 -9.69
C ASN A 472 4.76 31.98 -8.23
N GLY A 473 6.08 31.90 -8.02
CA GLY A 473 6.68 31.80 -6.68
C GLY A 473 6.65 30.41 -6.04
N LEU A 474 5.92 29.45 -6.62
CA LEU A 474 5.81 28.07 -6.14
C LEU A 474 6.68 27.12 -6.96
N TYR A 475 7.36 26.19 -6.29
CA TYR A 475 8.03 25.07 -6.95
C TYR A 475 7.04 23.96 -7.22
N ARG A 476 7.06 23.41 -8.43
CA ARG A 476 6.21 22.28 -8.85
C ARG A 476 7.06 21.19 -9.47
N TYR A 477 6.81 19.97 -9.05
CA TYR A 477 7.34 18.76 -9.67
C TYR A 477 6.17 17.94 -10.17
N HIS A 478 6.23 17.61 -11.46
CA HIS A 478 5.34 16.63 -12.06
C HIS A 478 6.19 15.41 -12.38
N ALA A 479 5.77 14.24 -11.86
CA ALA A 479 6.36 12.99 -12.30
C ALA A 479 6.23 12.92 -13.83
N ARG A 480 7.33 12.66 -14.53
CA ARG A 480 7.24 12.37 -15.96
C ARG A 480 6.41 11.09 -16.09
N GLU A 481 5.34 11.12 -16.88
CA GLU A 481 4.74 9.86 -17.32
C GLU A 481 5.87 9.02 -17.92
N PRO A 482 5.98 7.73 -17.58
CA PRO A 482 6.85 6.86 -18.34
C PRO A 482 6.38 6.99 -19.80
N ALA A 483 7.23 7.56 -20.67
CA ALA A 483 7.02 7.43 -22.09
C ALA A 483 6.90 5.92 -22.34
N ASP A 484 5.81 5.50 -22.98
CA ASP A 484 5.46 4.11 -23.29
C ASP A 484 6.73 3.26 -23.46
N ALA A 485 7.01 2.42 -22.45
CA ALA A 485 8.15 1.51 -22.42
C ALA A 485 7.64 0.07 -22.51
#